data_AF-D8ITE0-F1
#
_entry.id   AF-D8ITE0-F1
#
_cell.length_a   1.000
_cell.length_b   1.000
_cell.length_c   1.000
_cell.angle_alpha   90.00
_cell.angle_beta   90.00
_cell.angle_gamma   90.00
#
_symmetry.space_group_name_H-M   'P 1'
#
loop_
_entity.id
_entity.type
_entity.pdbx_description
1 polymer ?
#
loop_
_entity_poly.entity_id
_entity_poly.type
_entity_poly.pdbx_seq_one_letter_code
_entity_poly.pdbx_strand_id
1 'polypeptide(L)'
;MIADMKQNEAPLLTPARVREARELGEKLARLHKARRMRQADAALRAGMARSTAALTEKGDVRRTQSKILRFLEAIAPGLTLLSLLQEFDPSLAALRARELTQRIRPLSKAELGELDF
;
A
#
# COMPACT_ATOMS: atom_id res chain seq x y z
N MET A 1 2.06 -23.97 29.57
CA MET A 1 2.18 -22.79 28.69
C MET A 1 3.47 -22.96 27.89
N ILE A 2 3.37 -23.32 26.61
CA ILE A 2 4.54 -23.35 25.73
C ILE A 2 4.77 -21.91 25.28
N ALA A 3 5.98 -21.40 25.46
CA ALA A 3 6.36 -20.09 24.95
C ALA A 3 6.19 -20.09 23.42
N ASP A 4 5.28 -19.27 22.92
CA ASP A 4 5.02 -19.04 21.50
C ASP A 4 6.23 -18.31 20.89
N MET A 5 7.30 -19.06 20.62
CA MET A 5 8.49 -18.54 19.99
C MET A 5 8.22 -18.42 18.50
N LYS A 6 7.93 -17.19 18.05
CA LYS A 6 7.80 -16.87 16.62
C LYS A 6 9.04 -17.32 15.87
N GLN A 7 8.93 -18.44 15.15
CA GLN A 7 9.96 -18.85 14.21
C GLN A 7 10.08 -17.80 13.12
N ASN A 8 11.31 -17.35 12.87
CA ASN A 8 11.59 -16.42 11.79
C ASN A 8 11.68 -17.19 10.47
N GLU A 9 10.54 -17.33 9.79
CA GLU A 9 10.45 -18.01 8.49
C GLU A 9 10.87 -17.11 7.31
N ALA A 10 11.20 -15.84 7.55
CA ALA A 10 11.63 -14.91 6.49
C ALA A 10 12.75 -15.45 5.58
N PRO A 11 13.77 -16.18 6.09
CA PRO A 11 14.82 -16.76 5.24
C PRO A 11 14.35 -17.89 4.33
N LEU A 12 13.17 -18.48 4.58
CA LEU A 12 12.61 -19.56 3.77
C LEU A 12 11.92 -19.03 2.50
N LEU A 13 11.70 -17.71 2.42
CA LEU A 13 11.05 -17.09 1.27
C LEU A 13 12.05 -16.85 0.15
N THR A 14 11.63 -17.18 -1.07
CA THR A 14 12.37 -16.77 -2.26
C THR A 14 12.32 -15.25 -2.41
N PRO A 15 13.30 -14.63 -3.09
CA PRO A 15 13.28 -13.19 -3.35
C PRO A 15 12.01 -12.71 -4.06
N ALA A 16 11.40 -13.56 -4.90
CA ALA A 16 10.13 -13.26 -5.55
C ALA A 16 8.98 -13.10 -4.54
N ARG A 17 8.89 -13.98 -3.53
CA ARG A 17 7.86 -13.89 -2.49
C ARG A 17 8.07 -12.72 -1.54
N VAL A 18 9.32 -12.35 -1.27
CA VAL A 18 9.65 -11.11 -0.54
C VAL A 18 9.19 -9.88 -1.32
N ARG A 19 9.36 -9.87 -2.65
CA ARG A 19 8.87 -8.79 -3.51
C ARG A 19 7.34 -8.71 -3.52
N GLU A 20 6.64 -9.84 -3.61
CA GLU A 20 5.16 -9.86 -3.53
C GLU A 20 4.65 -9.29 -2.19
N ALA A 21 5.32 -9.60 -1.07
CA ALA A 21 4.97 -9.04 0.23
C ALA A 21 5.18 -7.51 0.28
N ARG A 22 6.24 -7.01 -0.37
CA ARG A 22 6.48 -5.58 -0.53
C ARG A 22 5.40 -4.91 -1.37
N GLU A 23 5.04 -5.50 -2.51
CA GLU A 23 3.97 -4.99 -3.39
C GLU A 23 2.63 -4.91 -2.65
N LEU A 24 2.30 -5.90 -1.83
CA LEU A 24 1.11 -5.87 -0.96
C LEU A 24 1.17 -4.70 0.04
N GLY A 25 2.31 -4.51 0.70
CA GLY A 25 2.52 -3.39 1.62
C GLY A 25 2.37 -2.03 0.94
N GLU A 26 2.92 -1.88 -0.25
CA GLU A 26 2.81 -0.66 -1.06
C GLU A 26 1.36 -0.39 -1.50
N LYS A 27 0.58 -1.41 -1.84
CA LYS A 27 -0.86 -1.27 -2.14
C LYS A 27 -1.65 -0.80 -0.92
N LEU A 28 -1.38 -1.31 0.29
CA LEU A 28 -1.99 -0.80 1.53
C LEU A 28 -1.63 0.66 1.78
N ALA A 29 -0.35 1.02 1.62
CA ALA A 29 0.15 2.38 1.75
C ALA A 29 -0.56 3.34 0.76
N ARG A 30 -0.73 2.89 -0.48
CA ARG A 30 -1.40 3.65 -1.53
C ARG A 30 -2.88 3.83 -1.23
N LEU A 31 -3.55 2.78 -0.74
CA LEU A 31 -4.98 2.82 -0.44
C LEU A 31 -5.32 3.84 0.65
N HIS A 32 -4.59 3.85 1.79
CA HIS A 32 -4.91 4.82 2.85
C HIS A 32 -4.66 6.26 2.39
N LYS A 33 -3.62 6.50 1.57
CA LYS A 33 -3.36 7.81 0.96
C LYS A 33 -4.47 8.22 -0.01
N ALA A 34 -4.91 7.30 -0.86
CA ALA A 34 -6.02 7.52 -1.79
C ALA A 34 -7.31 7.92 -1.07
N ARG A 35 -7.55 7.31 0.11
CA ARG A 35 -8.66 7.61 1.01
C ARG A 35 -8.39 8.78 1.97
N ARG A 36 -7.30 9.51 1.79
CA ARG A 36 -6.89 10.68 2.60
C ARG A 36 -6.78 10.39 4.11
N MET A 37 -6.42 9.16 4.46
CA MET A 37 -6.23 8.72 5.84
C MET A 37 -4.73 8.70 6.17
N ARG A 38 -4.34 9.18 7.36
CA ARG A 38 -2.95 9.05 7.82
C ARG A 38 -2.72 7.60 8.28
N GLN A 39 -1.50 7.09 8.06
CA GLN A 39 -1.11 5.75 8.54
C GLN A 39 -1.37 5.58 10.04
N ALA A 40 -1.08 6.61 10.84
CA ALA A 40 -1.27 6.57 12.29
C ALA A 40 -2.75 6.37 12.68
N ASP A 41 -3.67 7.02 11.96
CA ASP A 41 -5.11 6.92 12.21
C ASP A 41 -5.63 5.53 11.80
N ALA A 42 -5.17 5.01 10.66
CA ALA A 42 -5.47 3.66 10.22
C ALA A 42 -4.93 2.60 11.22
N ALA A 43 -3.73 2.81 11.75
CA ALA A 43 -3.12 1.90 12.73
C ALA A 43 -3.92 1.87 14.04
N LEU A 44 -4.35 3.05 14.52
CA LEU A 44 -5.19 3.18 15.70
C LEU A 44 -6.52 2.45 15.52
N ARG A 45 -7.21 2.69 14.39
CA ARG A 45 -8.46 1.99 14.04
C ARG A 45 -8.29 0.48 13.93
N ALA A 46 -7.14 0.03 13.43
CA ALA A 46 -6.82 -1.39 13.33
C ALA A 46 -6.35 -2.00 14.65
N GLY A 47 -6.31 -1.24 15.76
CA GLY A 47 -5.81 -1.70 17.05
C GLY A 47 -4.37 -2.24 16.94
N MET A 48 -3.47 -1.50 16.30
CA MET A 48 -2.06 -1.85 16.20
C MET A 48 -1.14 -0.63 16.36
N ALA A 49 0.08 -0.88 16.84
CA ALA A 49 1.10 0.16 16.96
C ALA A 49 1.46 0.74 15.59
N ARG A 50 1.76 2.05 15.53
CA ARG A 50 2.22 2.73 14.30
C ARG A 50 3.41 2.06 13.65
N SER A 51 4.37 1.56 14.45
CA SER A 51 5.52 0.78 13.95
C SER A 51 5.10 -0.51 13.25
N THR A 52 4.03 -1.16 13.69
CA THR A 52 3.48 -2.35 13.02
C THR A 52 2.84 -1.98 11.70
N ALA A 53 2.09 -0.88 11.61
CA ALA A 53 1.54 -0.40 10.35
C ALA A 53 2.66 -0.04 9.37
N ALA A 54 3.69 0.69 9.82
CA ALA A 54 4.85 1.04 9.00
C ALA A 54 5.60 -0.20 8.48
N LEU A 55 5.76 -1.25 9.29
CA LEU A 55 6.36 -2.52 8.85
C LEU A 55 5.45 -3.28 7.88
N THR A 56 4.13 -3.21 8.08
CA THR A 56 3.14 -3.82 7.18
C THR A 56 3.20 -3.16 5.80
N GLU A 57 3.25 -1.82 5.74
CA GLU A 57 3.41 -1.08 4.48
C GLU A 57 4.76 -1.30 3.80
N LYS A 58 5.80 -1.66 4.57
CA LYS A 58 7.10 -2.09 4.01
C LYS A 58 7.11 -3.52 3.50
N GLY A 59 6.03 -4.29 3.70
CA GLY A 59 5.97 -5.70 3.33
C GLY A 59 6.76 -6.62 4.25
N ASP A 60 6.88 -6.28 5.54
CA ASP A 60 7.53 -7.17 6.51
C ASP A 60 6.78 -8.52 6.58
N VAL A 61 7.41 -9.56 6.07
CA VAL A 61 6.89 -10.93 5.97
C VAL A 61 6.62 -11.57 7.35
N ARG A 62 7.10 -10.97 8.44
CA ARG A 62 6.79 -11.40 9.81
C ARG A 62 5.42 -10.89 10.30
N ARG A 63 4.71 -10.09 9.50
CA ARG A 63 3.34 -9.66 9.82
C ARG A 63 2.37 -10.80 9.53
N THR A 64 1.43 -11.05 10.45
CA THR A 64 0.42 -12.08 10.26
C THR A 64 -0.64 -11.62 9.26
N GLN A 65 -1.26 -12.58 8.57
CA GLN A 65 -2.39 -12.31 7.68
C GLN A 65 -3.52 -11.55 8.42
N SER A 66 -3.82 -11.92 9.67
CA SER A 66 -4.82 -11.21 10.47
C SER A 66 -4.48 -9.73 10.69
N LYS A 67 -3.19 -9.36 10.85
CA LYS A 67 -2.79 -7.95 10.98
C LYS A 67 -3.01 -7.19 9.68
N ILE A 68 -2.69 -7.80 8.55
CA ILE A 68 -2.94 -7.25 7.21
C ILE A 68 -4.43 -7.00 7.01
N LEU A 69 -5.27 -8.00 7.29
CA LEU A 69 -6.72 -7.91 7.12
C LEU A 69 -7.36 -6.85 8.03
N ARG A 70 -6.94 -6.76 9.31
CA ARG A 70 -7.41 -5.69 10.20
C ARG A 70 -6.98 -4.29 9.73
N PHE A 71 -5.78 -4.16 9.18
CA PHE A 71 -5.32 -2.88 8.65
C PHE A 71 -6.11 -2.48 7.41
N LEU A 72 -6.38 -3.44 6.51
CA LEU A 72 -7.24 -3.25 5.35
C LEU A 72 -8.65 -2.81 5.77
N GLU A 73 -9.30 -3.51 6.70
CA GLU A 73 -10.63 -3.17 7.20
C GLU A 73 -10.67 -1.77 7.83
N ALA A 74 -9.62 -1.38 8.56
CA ALA A 74 -9.51 -0.04 9.14
C ALA A 74 -9.38 1.09 8.11
N ILE A 75 -8.79 0.79 6.94
CA ILE A 75 -8.61 1.75 5.84
C ILE A 75 -9.86 1.81 4.95
N ALA A 76 -10.39 0.65 4.58
CA ALA A 76 -11.48 0.49 3.63
C ALA A 76 -12.40 -0.66 4.10
N PRO A 77 -13.37 -0.37 4.98
CA PRO A 77 -14.32 -1.37 5.47
C PRO A 77 -15.03 -2.10 4.33
N GLY A 78 -15.08 -3.44 4.40
CA GLY A 78 -15.71 -4.29 3.40
C GLY A 78 -14.91 -4.50 2.10
N LEU A 79 -13.72 -3.90 1.95
CA LEU A 79 -12.84 -4.17 0.82
C LEU A 79 -12.10 -5.49 1.03
N THR A 80 -12.19 -6.41 0.07
CA THR A 80 -11.50 -7.70 0.17
C THR A 80 -10.01 -7.59 -0.13
N LEU A 81 -9.21 -8.54 0.36
CA LEU A 81 -7.78 -8.63 0.02
C LEU A 81 -7.58 -8.80 -1.50
N LEU A 82 -8.44 -9.56 -2.17
CA LEU A 82 -8.39 -9.73 -3.62
C LEU A 82 -8.63 -8.39 -4.35
N SER A 83 -9.64 -7.62 -3.90
CA SER A 83 -9.93 -6.30 -4.45
C SER A 83 -8.77 -5.32 -4.25
N LEU A 84 -8.08 -5.37 -3.10
CA LEU A 84 -6.85 -4.61 -2.88
C LEU A 84 -5.76 -4.98 -3.90
N LEU A 85 -5.50 -6.29 -4.11
CA LEU A 85 -4.47 -6.76 -5.04
C LEU A 85 -4.76 -6.32 -6.48
N GLN A 86 -6.04 -6.36 -6.88
CA GLN A 86 -6.53 -5.91 -8.18
C GLN A 86 -6.67 -4.38 -8.29
N GLU A 87 -6.39 -3.63 -7.22
CA GLU A 87 -6.57 -2.16 -7.13
C GLU A 87 -8.01 -1.71 -7.47
N PHE A 88 -8.98 -2.54 -7.10
CA PHE A 88 -10.40 -2.32 -7.33
C PHE A 88 -11.00 -1.44 -6.21
N ASP A 89 -10.57 -0.18 -6.16
CA ASP A 89 -11.12 0.85 -5.28
C ASP A 89 -11.25 2.19 -6.06
N PRO A 90 -12.43 2.84 -6.08
CA PRO A 90 -12.62 4.11 -6.80
C PRO A 90 -11.65 5.22 -6.37
N SER A 91 -11.22 5.23 -5.11
CA SER A 91 -10.26 6.20 -4.58
C SER A 91 -8.89 6.04 -5.23
N LEU A 92 -8.48 4.80 -5.56
CA LEU A 92 -7.24 4.52 -6.28
C LEU A 92 -7.30 5.04 -7.72
N ALA A 93 -8.46 4.95 -8.38
CA ALA A 93 -8.67 5.54 -9.71
C ALA A 93 -8.59 7.08 -9.66
N ALA A 94 -9.25 7.70 -8.67
CA ALA A 94 -9.18 9.14 -8.47
C ALA A 94 -7.76 9.63 -8.11
N LEU A 95 -7.01 8.86 -7.33
CA LEU A 95 -5.60 9.16 -7.03
C LEU A 95 -4.74 9.08 -8.30
N ARG A 96 -4.89 8.02 -9.11
CA ARG A 96 -4.18 7.88 -10.40
C ARG A 96 -4.46 9.06 -11.32
N ALA A 97 -5.72 9.48 -11.45
CA ALA A 97 -6.08 10.64 -12.27
C ALA A 97 -5.34 11.91 -11.81
N ARG A 98 -5.30 12.18 -10.50
CA ARG A 98 -4.58 13.35 -9.94
C ARG A 98 -3.07 13.27 -10.18
N GLU A 99 -2.47 12.10 -9.99
CA GLU A 99 -1.03 11.89 -10.24
C GLU A 99 -0.67 12.09 -11.72
N LEU A 100 -1.55 11.68 -12.64
CA LEU A 100 -1.38 11.92 -14.08
C LEU A 100 -1.46 13.41 -14.41
N THR A 101 -2.45 14.14 -13.87
CA THR A 101 -2.58 15.59 -14.09
C THR A 101 -1.36 16.36 -13.58
N GLN A 102 -0.80 15.97 -12.44
CA GLN A 102 0.39 16.63 -11.88
C GLN A 102 1.69 16.33 -12.64
N ARG A 103 1.74 15.23 -13.39
CA ARG A 103 2.93 14.81 -14.16
C ARG A 103 3.04 15.44 -15.55
N ILE A 104 2.01 16.16 -16.01
CA ILE A 104 2.11 16.94 -17.25
C ILE A 104 3.05 18.13 -16.98
N ARG A 105 4.32 17.98 -17.37
CA ARG A 105 5.25 19.11 -17.44
C ARG A 105 4.80 20.01 -18.59
N PRO A 106 4.77 21.34 -18.43
CA PRO A 106 4.59 22.23 -19.58
C PRO A 106 5.67 21.92 -20.62
N LEU A 107 5.29 21.89 -21.89
CA LEU A 107 6.22 21.70 -23.01
C LEU A 107 7.38 22.69 -22.86
N SER A 108 8.60 22.22 -23.09
CA SER A 108 9.75 23.11 -23.18
C SER A 108 9.62 24.01 -24.41
N LYS A 109 10.33 25.15 -24.41
CA LYS A 109 10.36 26.04 -25.58
C LYS A 109 10.76 25.33 -26.88
N ALA A 110 11.60 24.29 -26.78
CA ALA A 110 11.99 23.47 -27.93
C ALA A 110 10.82 22.61 -28.43
N GLU A 111 10.09 21.96 -27.55
CA GLU A 111 8.93 21.11 -27.91
C GLU A 111 7.72 21.93 -28.40
N LEU A 112 7.60 23.20 -27.96
CA LEU A 112 6.62 24.15 -28.51
C LEU A 112 6.97 24.58 -29.95
N GLY A 113 8.25 24.71 -30.28
CA GLY A 113 8.69 25.11 -31.63
C GLY A 113 8.48 24.03 -32.69
N GLU A 114 8.41 22.76 -32.29
CA GLU A 114 8.08 21.62 -33.16
C GLU A 114 6.58 21.48 -33.46
N LEU A 115 5.73 22.28 -32.80
CA LEU A 115 4.26 22.26 -32.94
C LEU A 115 3.69 23.46 -33.70
N ASP A 116 4.54 24.39 -34.15
CA ASP A 116 4.15 25.42 -35.13
C ASP A 116 4.07 24.75 -36.51
N PHE A 117 2.84 24.48 -36.97
CA PHE A 117 2.55 24.02 -38.33
C PHE A 117 2.69 25.14 -39.37
#